data_AF-A0AAD0YUB4-F1
#
_entry.id   AF-A0AAD0YUB4-F1
#
_cell.length_a   1.000
_cell.length_b   1.000
_cell.length_c   1.000
_cell.angle_alpha   90.00
_cell.angle_beta   90.00
_cell.angle_gamma   90.00
#
_symmetry.space_group_name_H-M   'P 1'
#
loop_
_entity.id
_entity.type
_entity.pdbx_description
1 polymer ?
#
loop_
_entity_poly.entity_id
_entity_poly.type
_entity_poly.pdbx_seq_one_letter_code
_entity_poly.pdbx_strand_id
1 'polypeptide(L)'
;MKQNRSSAKKRLMFIQKEDYNYLAYSTIILLKVLDCTTEEKRFRDFRKIAYLVDFVNEGGEPSQFETQRLADIYNKAQIKKKLLHHLIIVLKNRELISVSVNKSSQTIDLWLNKELIPGDFFDAEIFENEIANVAELKRVMTLRVRSMPIKSLVEKIFNDNNILTWGV
;
A
#
# COMPACT_ATOMS: atom_id res chain seq x y z
N MET A 1 -18.22 -24.37 -2.56
CA MET A 1 -16.96 -23.90 -3.19
C MET A 1 -16.18 -22.81 -2.42
N LYS A 2 -16.65 -22.30 -1.26
CA LYS A 2 -15.96 -21.21 -0.53
C LYS A 2 -14.66 -21.60 0.21
N GLN A 3 -14.51 -22.84 0.68
CA GLN A 3 -13.30 -23.30 1.40
C GLN A 3 -12.00 -23.25 0.55
N ASN A 4 -12.10 -23.26 -0.78
CA ASN A 4 -10.92 -23.32 -1.65
C ASN A 4 -10.28 -21.94 -1.88
N ARG A 5 -11.04 -20.85 -1.79
CA ARG A 5 -10.55 -19.48 -2.06
C ARG A 5 -9.79 -18.88 -0.88
N SER A 6 -10.27 -19.04 0.36
CA SER A 6 -9.56 -18.56 1.56
C SER A 6 -8.25 -19.31 1.80
N SER A 7 -8.25 -20.63 1.57
CA SER A 7 -7.04 -21.46 1.60
C SER A 7 -6.10 -21.15 0.43
N ALA A 8 -6.60 -20.77 -0.75
CA ALA A 8 -5.78 -20.26 -1.86
C ALA A 8 -5.15 -18.90 -1.52
N LYS A 9 -5.90 -17.95 -0.94
CA LYS A 9 -5.37 -16.67 -0.43
C LYS A 9 -4.23 -16.92 0.56
N LYS A 10 -4.46 -17.76 1.58
CA LYS A 10 -3.43 -18.13 2.56
C LYS A 10 -2.21 -18.77 1.90
N ARG A 11 -2.40 -19.70 0.95
CA ARG A 11 -1.28 -20.34 0.22
C ARG A 11 -0.49 -19.34 -0.65
N LEU A 12 -1.16 -18.42 -1.33
CA LEU A 12 -0.51 -17.35 -2.10
C LEU A 12 0.27 -16.39 -1.20
N MET A 13 -0.24 -16.09 0.00
CA MET A 13 0.43 -15.23 0.99
C MET A 13 1.53 -15.96 1.79
N PHE A 14 1.49 -17.30 1.88
CA PHE A 14 2.43 -18.10 2.67
C PHE A 14 3.72 -18.47 1.93
N ILE A 15 3.81 -18.25 0.61
CA ILE A 15 5.07 -18.41 -0.13
C ILE A 15 6.00 -17.24 0.26
N GLN A 16 6.62 -17.37 1.43
CA GLN A 16 7.53 -16.42 2.08
C GLN A 16 8.76 -16.03 1.24
N LYS A 17 8.96 -16.65 0.07
CA LYS A 17 10.04 -16.29 -0.86
C LYS A 17 9.67 -15.17 -1.85
N GLU A 18 8.40 -14.77 -1.97
CA GLU A 18 8.01 -13.67 -2.87
C GLU A 18 6.94 -12.75 -2.27
N ASP A 19 7.39 -11.70 -1.57
CA ASP A 19 6.62 -10.54 -1.09
C ASP A 19 5.84 -9.83 -2.24
N TYR A 20 6.06 -10.20 -3.51
CA TYR A 20 5.45 -9.59 -4.69
C TYR A 20 3.93 -9.71 -4.75
N ASN A 21 3.36 -10.90 -4.54
CA ASN A 21 1.90 -11.06 -4.62
C ASN A 21 1.21 -10.29 -3.47
N TYR A 22 1.80 -10.36 -2.28
CA TYR A 22 1.34 -9.63 -1.11
C TYR A 22 1.37 -8.10 -1.33
N LEU A 23 2.50 -7.58 -1.82
CA LEU A 23 2.65 -6.16 -2.16
C LEU A 23 1.71 -5.76 -3.31
N ALA A 24 1.50 -6.62 -4.32
CA ALA A 24 0.61 -6.36 -5.44
C ALA A 24 -0.83 -6.17 -4.98
N TYR A 25 -1.37 -7.13 -4.23
CA TYR A 25 -2.74 -7.07 -3.74
C TYR A 25 -2.95 -5.89 -2.80
N SER A 26 -2.03 -5.69 -1.85
CA SER A 26 -2.08 -4.56 -0.93
C SER A 26 -2.05 -3.23 -1.67
N THR A 27 -1.23 -3.10 -2.73
CA THR A 27 -1.18 -1.90 -3.57
C THR A 27 -2.51 -1.67 -4.26
N ILE A 28 -3.08 -2.69 -4.90
CA ILE A 28 -4.35 -2.57 -5.63
C ILE A 28 -5.49 -2.18 -4.68
N ILE A 29 -5.58 -2.83 -3.51
CA ILE A 29 -6.60 -2.54 -2.50
C ILE A 29 -6.44 -1.12 -1.97
N LEU A 30 -5.20 -0.71 -1.63
CA LEU A 30 -4.90 0.64 -1.16
C LEU A 30 -5.38 1.69 -2.16
N LEU A 31 -5.03 1.55 -3.45
CA LEU A 31 -5.44 2.48 -4.49
C LEU A 31 -6.95 2.51 -4.69
N LYS A 32 -7.60 1.34 -4.64
CA LYS A 32 -9.03 1.22 -4.77
C LYS A 32 -9.77 1.98 -3.65
N VAL A 33 -9.40 1.76 -2.39
CA VAL A 33 -10.06 2.37 -1.23
C VAL A 33 -9.76 3.87 -1.11
N LEU A 34 -8.57 4.30 -1.55
CA LEU A 34 -8.21 5.71 -1.68
C LEU A 34 -8.80 6.39 -2.93
N ASP A 35 -9.62 5.68 -3.71
CA ASP A 35 -10.24 6.15 -4.96
C ASP A 35 -9.21 6.72 -5.96
N CYS A 36 -8.05 6.09 -6.05
CA CYS A 36 -6.99 6.45 -6.98
C CYS A 36 -7.23 5.77 -8.32
N THR A 37 -8.23 6.24 -9.08
CA THR A 37 -8.71 5.59 -10.32
C THR A 37 -8.47 6.41 -11.59
N THR A 38 -8.03 7.66 -11.45
CA THR A 38 -7.71 8.57 -12.56
C THR A 38 -6.43 9.34 -12.27
N GLU A 39 -5.88 10.02 -13.28
CA GLU A 39 -4.67 10.83 -13.13
C GLU A 39 -4.86 12.02 -12.17
N GLU A 40 -6.04 12.62 -12.13
CA GLU A 40 -6.37 13.71 -11.20
C GLU A 40 -6.42 13.20 -9.76
N LYS A 41 -6.87 11.95 -9.59
CA LYS A 41 -6.94 11.23 -8.32
C LYS A 41 -5.72 10.33 -8.09
N ARG A 42 -4.57 10.61 -8.69
CA ARG A 42 -3.37 9.78 -8.52
C ARG A 42 -2.82 9.74 -7.10
N PHE A 43 -2.31 8.58 -6.72
CA PHE A 43 -1.48 8.39 -5.54
C PHE A 43 -0.08 8.94 -5.83
N ARG A 44 0.28 10.02 -5.13
CA ARG A 44 1.57 10.66 -5.31
C ARG A 44 2.66 9.83 -4.67
N ASP A 45 3.81 9.70 -5.32
CA ASP A 45 4.97 8.95 -4.82
C ASP A 45 4.65 7.52 -4.35
N PHE A 46 4.77 6.57 -5.27
CA PHE A 46 4.52 5.16 -5.01
C PHE A 46 5.32 4.59 -3.83
N ARG A 47 6.48 5.13 -3.49
CA ARG A 47 7.34 4.61 -2.41
C ARG A 47 6.66 4.65 -1.04
N LYS A 48 5.65 5.51 -0.86
CA LYS A 48 4.82 5.53 0.35
C LYS A 48 4.13 4.20 0.61
N ILE A 49 3.79 3.42 -0.42
CA ILE A 49 3.14 2.12 -0.27
C ILE A 49 3.99 1.19 0.61
N ALA A 50 5.32 1.26 0.52
CA ALA A 50 6.21 0.42 1.32
C ALA A 50 6.04 0.62 2.84
N TYR A 51 5.63 1.82 3.27
CA TYR A 51 5.34 2.14 4.66
C TYR A 51 3.91 1.82 5.07
N LEU A 52 2.98 1.86 4.11
CA LEU A 52 1.55 1.69 4.37
C LEU A 52 1.12 0.23 4.35
N VAL A 53 1.84 -0.63 3.63
CA VAL A 53 1.43 -2.03 3.38
C VAL A 53 1.19 -2.82 4.66
N ASP A 54 2.00 -2.63 5.70
CA ASP A 54 1.81 -3.36 6.97
C ASP A 54 0.49 -2.93 7.65
N PHE A 55 0.13 -1.65 7.59
CA PHE A 55 -1.16 -1.14 8.09
C PHE A 55 -2.35 -1.56 7.23
N VAL A 56 -2.17 -1.77 5.92
CA VAL A 56 -3.23 -2.34 5.06
C VAL A 56 -3.61 -3.74 5.54
N ASN A 57 -2.64 -4.53 5.98
CA ASN A 57 -2.88 -5.94 6.28
C ASN A 57 -3.19 -6.20 7.76
N GLU A 58 -2.46 -5.55 8.66
CA GLU A 58 -2.60 -5.74 10.11
C GLU A 58 -3.66 -4.80 10.70
N GLY A 59 -3.93 -3.68 10.03
CA GLY A 59 -4.84 -2.65 10.54
C GLY A 59 -4.26 -1.88 11.71
N GLY A 60 -5.10 -1.08 12.34
CA GLY A 60 -4.74 -0.31 13.52
C GLY A 60 -4.16 1.08 13.24
N GLU A 61 -4.18 1.90 14.29
CA GLU A 61 -3.69 3.27 14.25
C GLU A 61 -2.19 3.30 14.57
N PRO A 62 -1.34 3.99 13.79
CA PRO A 62 0.09 4.07 14.05
C PRO A 62 0.46 4.46 15.49
N SER A 63 -0.31 5.33 16.14
CA SER A 63 -0.07 5.80 17.52
C SER A 63 -0.29 4.73 18.59
N GLN A 64 -0.99 3.63 18.26
CA GLN A 64 -1.30 2.55 19.18
C GLN A 64 -0.31 1.38 19.09
N PHE A 65 0.62 1.42 18.13
CA PHE A 65 1.60 0.37 17.94
C PHE A 65 2.74 0.52 18.94
N GLU A 66 3.27 -0.62 19.40
CA GLU A 66 4.51 -0.62 20.17
C GLU A 66 5.67 -0.04 19.34
N THR A 67 6.54 0.72 19.99
CA THR A 67 7.70 1.37 19.38
C THR A 67 8.56 0.38 18.58
N GLN A 68 8.81 -0.81 19.14
CA GLN A 68 9.58 -1.85 18.44
C GLN A 68 8.90 -2.30 17.14
N ARG A 69 7.57 -2.41 17.15
CA ARG A 69 6.82 -2.83 15.98
C ARG A 69 6.88 -1.78 14.87
N LEU A 70 6.76 -0.50 15.22
CA LEU A 70 6.91 0.60 14.25
C LEU A 70 8.33 0.64 13.67
N ALA A 71 9.36 0.42 14.50
CA ALA A 71 10.74 0.32 14.03
C ALA A 71 10.93 -0.83 13.02
N ASP A 72 10.34 -2.00 13.29
CA ASP A 72 10.38 -3.14 12.37
C ASP A 72 9.70 -2.83 11.03
N ILE A 73 8.53 -2.19 11.07
CA ILE A 73 7.80 -1.75 9.87
C ILE A 73 8.67 -0.79 9.06
N TYR A 74 9.28 0.20 9.72
CA TYR A 74 10.16 1.17 9.06
C TYR A 74 11.35 0.50 8.36
N ASN A 75 12.02 -0.44 9.05
CA ASN A 75 13.17 -1.16 8.51
C ASN A 75 12.77 -2.05 7.32
N LYS A 76 11.65 -2.79 7.44
CA LYS A 76 11.12 -3.62 6.35
C LYS A 76 10.72 -2.79 5.13
N ALA A 77 10.19 -1.59 5.34
CA ALA A 77 9.80 -0.70 4.26
C ALA A 77 10.99 -0.38 3.32
N GLN A 78 12.22 -0.29 3.83
CA GLN A 78 13.41 -0.02 3.00
C GLN A 78 13.70 -1.16 2.01
N ILE A 79 13.47 -2.42 2.43
CA ILE A 79 13.61 -3.59 1.55
C ILE A 79 12.47 -3.60 0.53
N LYS A 80 11.23 -3.37 1.00
CA LYS A 80 10.02 -3.36 0.16
C LYS A 80 10.10 -2.31 -0.94
N LYS A 81 10.67 -1.12 -0.70
CA LYS A 81 10.87 -0.10 -1.74
C LYS A 81 11.57 -0.63 -2.99
N LYS A 82 12.61 -1.47 -2.83
CA LYS A 82 13.34 -2.07 -3.96
C LYS A 82 12.45 -3.01 -4.77
N LEU A 83 11.68 -3.85 -4.08
CA LEU A 83 10.71 -4.76 -4.72
C LEU A 83 9.59 -3.98 -5.41
N LEU A 84 9.15 -2.89 -4.79
CA LEU A 84 8.07 -2.04 -5.27
C LEU A 84 8.38 -1.44 -6.64
N HIS A 85 9.63 -1.02 -6.90
CA HIS A 85 10.03 -0.53 -8.23
C HIS A 85 9.76 -1.57 -9.33
N HIS A 86 10.20 -2.80 -9.11
CA HIS A 86 9.97 -3.89 -10.06
C HIS A 86 8.47 -4.20 -10.18
N LEU A 87 7.76 -4.24 -9.06
CA LEU A 87 6.32 -4.51 -9.02
C LEU A 87 5.52 -3.47 -9.81
N ILE A 88 5.81 -2.16 -9.65
CA ILE A 88 5.11 -1.10 -10.39
C ILE A 88 5.30 -1.27 -11.90
N ILE A 89 6.50 -1.65 -12.35
CA ILE A 89 6.75 -1.92 -13.78
C ILE A 89 5.89 -3.10 -14.25
N VAL A 90 5.85 -4.19 -13.48
CA VAL A 90 5.05 -5.38 -13.83
C VAL A 90 3.55 -5.05 -13.87
N LEU A 91 3.02 -4.36 -12.87
CA LEU A 91 1.61 -3.97 -12.82
C LEU A 91 1.22 -3.02 -13.95
N LYS A 92 2.12 -2.08 -14.30
CA LYS A 92 1.95 -1.16 -15.42
C LYS A 92 1.95 -1.91 -16.76
N ASN A 93 2.89 -2.83 -16.96
CA ASN A 93 2.98 -3.63 -18.19
C ASN A 93 1.77 -4.56 -18.39
N ARG A 94 1.11 -4.94 -17.29
CA ARG A 94 -0.17 -5.67 -17.31
C ARG A 94 -1.39 -4.74 -17.36
N GLU A 95 -1.17 -3.44 -17.53
CA GLU A 95 -2.20 -2.40 -17.61
C GLU A 95 -3.12 -2.31 -16.39
N LEU A 96 -2.75 -2.90 -15.24
CA LEU A 96 -3.56 -2.84 -14.01
C LEU A 96 -3.46 -1.47 -13.33
N ILE A 97 -2.33 -0.80 -13.54
CA ILE A 97 -2.08 0.57 -13.07
C ILE A 97 -1.53 1.42 -14.20
N SER A 98 -1.75 2.71 -14.08
CA SER A 98 -1.08 3.73 -14.88
C SER A 98 -0.15 4.55 -13.98
N VAL A 99 0.89 5.13 -14.59
CA VAL A 99 1.93 5.88 -13.89
C VAL A 99 2.26 7.16 -14.62
N SER A 100 2.62 8.21 -13.88
CA SER A 100 3.17 9.44 -14.44
C SER A 100 4.34 9.97 -13.61
N VAL A 101 5.30 10.60 -14.28
CA VAL A 101 6.44 11.21 -13.60
C VAL A 101 6.05 12.60 -13.11
N ASN A 102 6.11 12.78 -11.80
CA ASN A 102 5.92 14.07 -11.18
C ASN A 102 7.21 14.89 -11.27
N LYS A 103 7.29 15.77 -12.27
CA LYS A 103 8.50 16.56 -12.56
C LYS A 103 8.97 17.43 -11.38
N SER A 104 8.05 17.96 -10.58
CA SER A 104 8.36 18.85 -9.46
C SER A 104 9.04 18.13 -8.29
N SER A 105 8.61 16.90 -8.00
CA SER A 105 9.14 16.10 -6.89
C SER A 105 10.09 14.99 -7.33
N GLN A 106 10.27 14.81 -8.64
CA GLN A 106 11.02 13.70 -9.25
C GLN A 106 10.56 12.33 -8.75
N THR A 107 9.26 12.19 -8.53
CA THR A 107 8.63 10.94 -8.07
C THR A 107 7.75 10.33 -9.15
N ILE A 108 7.35 9.07 -8.95
CA ILE A 108 6.38 8.39 -9.81
C ILE A 108 5.06 8.36 -9.06
N ASP A 109 4.05 8.99 -9.65
CA ASP A 109 2.67 8.96 -9.20
C ASP A 109 1.94 7.82 -9.95
N LEU A 110 0.92 7.24 -9.33
CA LEU A 110 0.20 6.11 -9.93
C LEU A 110 -1.30 6.10 -9.61
N TRP A 111 -2.07 5.43 -10.47
CA TRP A 111 -3.50 5.22 -10.29
C TRP A 111 -3.92 3.88 -10.91
N LEU A 112 -5.09 3.42 -10.52
CA LEU A 112 -5.64 2.13 -10.83
C LEU A 112 -6.48 2.18 -12.11
N ASN A 113 -6.21 1.28 -13.05
CA ASN A 113 -7.05 1.10 -14.22
C ASN A 113 -8.20 0.15 -13.85
N LYS A 114 -9.19 0.67 -13.12
CA LYS A 114 -10.25 -0.12 -12.48
C LYS A 114 -10.99 -1.05 -13.44
N GLU A 115 -11.17 -0.64 -14.69
CA GLU A 115 -11.91 -1.41 -15.72
C GLU A 115 -11.20 -2.70 -16.15
N LEU A 116 -9.88 -2.75 -16.02
CA LEU A 116 -9.06 -3.91 -16.40
C LEU A 116 -8.86 -4.90 -15.25
N ILE A 117 -9.36 -4.57 -14.05
CA ILE A 117 -9.29 -5.46 -12.90
C ILE A 117 -10.58 -6.28 -12.86
N PRO A 118 -10.48 -7.62 -12.77
CA PRO A 118 -11.65 -8.48 -12.64
C PRO A 118 -12.57 -8.01 -11.51
N GLY A 119 -13.87 -7.88 -11.78
CA GLY A 119 -14.83 -7.34 -10.80
C GLY A 119 -14.91 -8.14 -9.51
N ASP A 120 -14.65 -9.45 -9.60
CA ASP A 120 -14.55 -10.39 -8.48
C ASP A 120 -13.25 -10.26 -7.66
N PHE A 121 -12.26 -9.51 -8.15
CA PHE A 121 -11.04 -9.24 -7.38
C PHE A 121 -11.34 -8.44 -6.11
N PHE A 122 -12.26 -7.48 -6.20
CA PHE A 122 -12.67 -6.64 -5.07
C PHE A 122 -13.81 -7.25 -4.26
N ASP A 123 -14.08 -8.54 -4.44
CA ASP A 123 -15.12 -9.23 -3.70
C ASP A 123 -14.82 -9.15 -2.19
N ALA A 124 -15.73 -8.49 -1.47
CA ALA A 124 -15.52 -8.05 -0.10
C ALA A 124 -15.24 -9.24 0.82
N GLU A 125 -15.77 -10.44 0.52
CA GLU A 125 -15.55 -11.63 1.35
C GLU A 125 -14.08 -12.05 1.48
N ILE A 126 -13.22 -11.73 0.50
CA ILE A 126 -11.81 -12.17 0.52
C ILE A 126 -10.91 -11.14 1.19
N PHE A 127 -11.16 -9.85 0.95
CA PHE A 127 -10.31 -8.74 1.37
C PHE A 127 -10.99 -7.77 2.35
N GLU A 128 -12.04 -8.23 3.04
CA GLU A 128 -12.85 -7.40 3.95
C GLU A 128 -11.98 -6.66 4.97
N ASN A 129 -11.07 -7.39 5.61
CA ASN A 129 -10.18 -6.85 6.63
C ASN A 129 -9.26 -5.80 6.04
N GLU A 130 -8.61 -6.09 4.91
CA GLU A 130 -7.70 -5.15 4.27
C GLU A 130 -8.42 -3.88 3.79
N ILE A 131 -9.63 -4.02 3.26
CA ILE A 131 -10.47 -2.89 2.87
C ILE A 131 -10.84 -2.04 4.08
N ALA A 132 -11.28 -2.67 5.18
CA ALA A 132 -11.62 -1.99 6.42
C ALA A 132 -10.40 -1.28 7.03
N ASN A 133 -9.24 -1.93 7.03
CA ASN A 133 -7.98 -1.38 7.51
C ASN A 133 -7.56 -0.12 6.74
N VAL A 134 -7.66 -0.15 5.40
CA VAL A 134 -7.34 1.04 4.59
C VAL A 134 -8.35 2.15 4.82
N ALA A 135 -9.63 1.82 4.98
CA ALA A 135 -10.66 2.80 5.29
C ALA A 135 -10.40 3.49 6.64
N GLU A 136 -9.96 2.72 7.65
CA GLU A 136 -9.58 3.23 8.95
C GLU A 136 -8.31 4.07 8.88
N LEU A 137 -7.27 3.60 8.17
CA LEU A 137 -6.03 4.35 7.95
C LEU A 137 -6.31 5.70 7.27
N LYS A 138 -7.21 5.73 6.29
CA LYS A 138 -7.67 6.96 5.62
C LYS A 138 -8.36 7.92 6.58
N ARG A 139 -9.13 7.40 7.54
CA ARG A 139 -9.80 8.18 8.59
C ARG A 139 -8.80 8.80 9.56
N VAL A 140 -7.89 7.98 10.10
CA VAL A 140 -6.87 8.36 11.09
C VAL A 140 -5.83 9.32 10.52
N MET A 141 -5.24 8.99 9.36
CA MET A 141 -4.14 9.78 8.81
C MET A 141 -4.59 11.07 8.11
N THR A 142 -5.91 11.26 7.93
CA THR A 142 -6.63 12.28 7.12
C THR A 142 -6.67 11.97 5.61
N LEU A 143 -7.66 12.55 4.91
CA LEU A 143 -7.94 12.44 3.46
C LEU A 143 -6.75 12.74 2.52
N ARG A 144 -5.60 13.15 3.06
CA ARG A 144 -4.40 13.55 2.31
C ARG A 144 -3.38 12.45 2.10
N VAL A 145 -3.54 11.23 2.63
CA VAL A 145 -2.55 10.12 2.44
C VAL A 145 -2.11 9.99 0.98
N ARG A 146 -3.07 10.13 0.05
CA ARG A 146 -2.85 10.13 -1.39
C ARG A 146 -1.83 11.18 -1.86
N SER A 147 -1.97 12.43 -1.43
CA SER A 147 -1.18 13.58 -1.93
C SER A 147 -0.06 14.03 -1.00
N MET A 148 -0.03 13.52 0.23
CA MET A 148 0.95 13.84 1.26
C MET A 148 2.38 13.47 0.80
N PRO A 149 3.38 14.33 1.02
CA PRO A 149 4.79 13.99 0.78
C PRO A 149 5.23 12.80 1.62
N ILE A 150 6.15 11.99 1.10
CA ILE A 150 6.69 10.83 1.82
C ILE A 150 7.34 11.20 3.16
N LYS A 151 8.03 12.35 3.22
CA LYS A 151 8.64 12.87 4.45
C LYS A 151 7.59 13.10 5.54
N SER A 152 6.51 13.80 5.22
CA SER A 152 5.42 14.06 6.16
C SER A 152 4.68 12.77 6.58
N LEU A 153 4.59 11.79 5.67
CA LEU A 153 4.05 10.49 6.02
C LEU A 153 4.92 9.78 7.06
N VAL A 154 6.24 9.74 6.82
CA VAL A 154 7.17 9.08 7.74
C VAL A 154 7.22 9.80 9.08
N GLU A 155 7.20 11.13 9.06
CA GLU A 155 7.14 11.93 10.28
C GLU A 155 5.91 11.57 11.12
N LYS A 156 4.72 11.56 10.50
CA LYS A 156 3.46 11.27 11.19
C LYS A 156 3.31 9.82 11.68
N ILE A 157 3.86 8.84 10.97
CA ILE A 157 3.77 7.43 11.36
C ILE A 157 4.86 7.07 12.38
N PHE A 158 6.08 7.59 12.22
CA PHE A 158 7.25 7.08 12.92
C PHE A 158 7.86 8.13 13.86
N ASN A 159 8.17 9.34 13.40
CA ASN A 159 8.83 10.34 14.24
C ASN A 159 7.94 10.82 15.39
N ASP A 160 6.65 11.08 15.10
CA ASP A 160 5.65 11.47 16.11
C ASP A 160 5.45 10.36 17.17
N ASN A 161 5.84 9.12 16.84
CA ASN A 161 5.80 7.96 17.73
C ASN A 161 7.20 7.55 18.25
N ASN A 162 8.14 8.51 18.30
CA ASN A 162 9.50 8.37 18.87
C ASN A 162 10.41 7.36 18.16
N ILE A 163 10.17 7.08 16.88
CA ILE A 163 11.05 6.23 16.07
C ILE A 163 12.07 7.11 15.35
N LEU A 164 13.36 6.80 15.54
CA LEU A 164 14.43 7.45 14.80
C LEU A 164 14.43 6.98 13.34
N THR A 165 14.15 7.90 12.43
CA THR A 165 14.19 7.64 10.99
C THR A 165 15.45 8.25 10.37
N TRP A 166 16.19 7.46 9.60
CA TRP A 166 17.22 7.99 8.71
C TRP A 166 16.54 8.77 7.60
N GLY A 167 17.04 9.97 7.26
CA GLY A 167 16.42 10.88 6.29
C GLY A 167 15.83 10.16 5.07
N VAL A 168 14.57 10.46 4.77
CA VAL A 168 13.74 9.80 3.75
C VAL A 168 13.82 10.51 2.41
#